data_AF-A0A8T7B3Q4-F1
#
_entry.id   AF-A0A8T7B3Q4-F1
#
_cell.length_a   1.000
_cell.length_b   1.000
_cell.length_c   1.000
_cell.angle_alpha   90.00
_cell.angle_beta   90.00
_cell.angle_gamma   90.00
#
_symmetry.space_group_name_H-M   'P 1'
#
loop_
_entity.id
_entity.type
_entity.pdbx_description
1 polymer ?
#
loop_
_entity_poly.entity_id
_entity_poly.type
_entity_poly.pdbx_seq_one_letter_code
_entity_poly.pdbx_strand_id
1 'polypeptide(L)' 'AAIISIGTATLAAFIGAGGLGEPIVTGLALNDTNLILQGAIPAAVLALLTEFGFEWLERRLVPPHLRQQNWAN' A
#
# COMPACT_ATOMS: atom_id res chain seq x y z
N ALA A 1 -0.49 2.94 -8.44
CA ALA A 1 0.58 3.78 -7.87
C ALA A 1 0.57 3.76 -6.34
N ALA A 2 -0.59 3.97 -5.70
CA ALA A 2 -0.72 4.03 -4.25
C ALA A 2 -0.19 2.78 -3.49
N ILE A 3 -0.54 1.56 -3.92
CA ILE A 3 -0.03 0.33 -3.27
C ILE A 3 1.50 0.27 -3.27
N ILE A 4 2.13 0.58 -4.41
CA ILE A 4 3.58 0.52 -4.57
C ILE A 4 4.25 1.51 -3.60
N SER A 5 3.72 2.72 -3.46
CA SER A 5 4.21 3.70 -2.50
C SER A 5 4.11 3.21 -1.05
N ILE A 6 3.01 2.55 -0.69
CA ILE A 6 2.79 2.00 0.65
C ILE A 6 3.73 0.81 0.92
N GLY A 7 3.96 -0.03 -0.08
CA GLY A 7 4.96 -1.10 -0.04
C GLY A 7 6.37 -0.55 0.19
N THR A 8 6.77 0.49 -0.56
CA THR A 8 8.08 1.13 -0.37
C THR A 8 8.22 1.81 0.99
N ALA A 9 7.16 2.42 1.52
CA ALA A 9 7.16 3.00 2.86
C ALA A 9 7.31 1.94 3.96
N THR A 10 6.70 0.77 3.77
CA THR A 10 6.84 -0.37 4.68
C THR A 10 8.26 -0.93 4.65
N LEU A 11 8.88 -1.00 3.46
CA LEU A 11 10.27 -1.39 3.29
C LEU A 11 11.27 -0.37 3.86
N ALA A 12 10.91 0.90 3.94
CA ALA A 12 11.75 1.93 4.55
C ALA A 12 12.00 1.69 6.06
N ALA A 13 11.13 0.95 6.74
CA ALA A 13 11.37 0.55 8.12
C ALA A 13 12.63 -0.33 8.29
N PHE A 14 13.02 -1.10 7.26
CA PHE A 14 14.24 -1.93 7.29
C PHE A 14 15.53 -1.12 7.36
N ILE A 15 15.51 0.12 6.86
CA ILE A 15 16.66 1.03 6.92
C ILE A 15 16.59 2.00 8.12
N GLY A 16 15.69 1.75 9.08
CA GLY A 16 15.57 2.54 10.30
C GLY A 16 14.70 3.79 10.17
N ALA A 17 13.89 3.93 9.11
CA ALA A 17 12.94 5.04 8.98
C ALA A 17 11.75 4.96 9.95
N GLY A 18 11.58 3.83 10.66
CA GLY A 18 10.48 3.56 11.59
C GLY A 18 9.13 3.32 10.91
N GLY A 19 8.07 3.16 11.71
CA GLY A 19 6.68 3.12 11.23
C GLY A 19 6.05 1.72 11.20
N LEU A 20 5.07 1.49 10.33
CA LEU A 20 4.28 0.24 10.33
C LEU A 20 5.06 -1.01 9.90
N GLY A 21 6.23 -0.83 9.27
CA GLY A 21 7.14 -1.92 8.97
C GLY A 21 8.01 -2.34 10.14
N GLU A 22 8.07 -1.57 11.23
CA GLU A 22 8.92 -1.85 12.40
C GLU A 22 8.58 -3.20 13.07
N PRO A 23 7.29 -3.55 13.32
CA PRO A 23 6.93 -4.87 13.83
C PRO A 23 7.26 -6.00 12.85
N ILE A 24 7.22 -5.72 11.54
CA ILE A 24 7.57 -6.69 10.48
C ILE A 24 9.05 -7.01 10.55
N VAL A 25 9.90 -5.99 10.66
CA VAL A 25 11.35 -6.13 10.77
C VAL A 25 11.71 -6.83 12.08
N THR A 26 11.11 -6.43 13.20
CA THR A 26 11.33 -7.08 14.49
C THR A 26 10.88 -8.54 14.50
N GLY A 27 9.71 -8.85 13.93
CA GLY A 27 9.23 -10.21 13.79
C GLY A 27 10.12 -11.06 12.89
N LEU A 28 10.67 -10.49 11.82
CA LEU A 28 11.64 -11.17 10.96
C LEU A 28 12.94 -11.47 11.73
N ALA A 29 13.45 -10.51 12.51
CA ALA A 29 14.65 -10.69 13.32
C ALA A 29 14.48 -11.74 14.42
N LEU A 30 13.28 -11.82 15.01
CA LEU A 30 12.94 -12.81 16.04
C LEU A 30 12.41 -14.14 15.47
N ASN A 31 12.27 -14.24 14.15
CA ASN A 31 11.62 -15.35 13.45
C ASN A 31 10.23 -15.68 14.05
N ASP A 32 9.49 -14.65 14.47
CA ASP A 32 8.16 -14.74 15.05
C ASP A 32 7.13 -14.22 14.05
N THR A 33 6.44 -15.16 13.41
CA THR A 33 5.39 -14.87 12.43
C THR A 33 4.24 -14.06 13.03
N ASN A 34 3.92 -14.20 14.31
CA ASN A 34 2.86 -13.39 14.92
C ASN A 34 3.23 -11.91 14.94
N LEU A 35 4.49 -11.58 15.25
CA LEU A 35 4.99 -10.20 15.20
C LEU A 35 5.01 -9.65 13.78
N ILE A 36 5.41 -10.48 12.80
CA ILE A 36 5.36 -10.11 11.38
C ILE A 36 3.92 -9.75 10.98
N LEU A 37 2.94 -10.59 11.35
CA LEU A 37 1.53 -10.38 11.03
C LEU A 37 0.95 -9.15 11.73
N GLN A 38 1.38 -8.85 12.96
CA GLN A 38 0.95 -7.64 13.68
C GLN A 38 1.29 -6.35 12.92
N GLY A 39 2.40 -6.30 12.18
CA GLY A 39 2.73 -5.16 11.31
C GLY A 39 2.15 -5.27 9.90
N ALA A 40 2.13 -6.48 9.34
CA ALA A 40 1.68 -6.70 7.97
C ALA A 40 0.17 -6.50 7.80
N ILE A 41 -0.66 -6.91 8.77
CA ILE A 41 -2.12 -6.74 8.73
C ILE A 41 -2.51 -5.26 8.65
N PRO A 42 -2.09 -4.36 9.57
CA PRO A 42 -2.46 -2.96 9.48
C PRO A 42 -1.90 -2.28 8.23
N ALA A 43 -0.70 -2.66 7.76
CA ALA A 43 -0.14 -2.16 6.51
C ALA A 43 -1.01 -2.56 5.30
N ALA A 44 -1.45 -3.82 5.22
CA ALA A 44 -2.33 -4.29 4.15
C ALA A 44 -3.69 -3.60 4.18
N VAL A 45 -4.27 -3.40 5.37
CA VAL A 45 -5.54 -2.65 5.52
C VAL A 45 -5.40 -1.23 5.02
N LEU A 46 -4.32 -0.51 5.39
CA LEU A 46 -4.09 0.85 4.91
C LEU A 46 -3.84 0.91 3.40
N ALA A 47 -3.16 -0.08 2.84
CA ALA A 47 -2.96 -0.20 1.39
C ALA A 47 -4.29 -0.28 0.65
N LEU A 48 -5.17 -1.17 1.10
CA LEU A 48 -6.51 -1.35 0.53
C LEU A 48 -7.37 -0.09 0.72
N LEU A 49 -7.41 0.47 1.92
CA LEU A 49 -8.17 1.70 2.20
C LEU A 49 -7.73 2.86 1.31
N THR A 50 -6.41 2.99 1.09
CA THR A 50 -5.87 4.05 0.23
C THR A 50 -6.28 3.82 -1.22
N GLU A 51 -6.21 2.59 -1.73
CA GLU A 51 -6.63 2.28 -3.10
C GLU A 51 -8.13 2.49 -3.31
N PHE A 52 -8.98 2.02 -2.40
CA PHE A 52 -10.42 2.30 -2.45
C PHE A 52 -10.74 3.79 -2.34
N GLY A 53 -10.00 4.53 -1.51
CA GLY A 53 -10.12 5.98 -1.38
C GLY A 53 -9.80 6.70 -2.68
N PHE A 54 -8.70 6.31 -3.35
CA PHE A 54 -8.35 6.84 -4.67
C PHE A 54 -9.36 6.46 -5.74
N GLU A 55 -9.85 5.21 -5.76
CA GLU A 55 -10.87 4.79 -6.73
C GLU A 55 -12.17 5.59 -6.54
N TRP A 56 -12.61 5.77 -5.30
CA TRP A 56 -13.80 6.55 -4.99
C TRP A 56 -13.64 8.02 -5.37
N LEU A 57 -12.46 8.59 -5.10
CA LEU A 57 -12.12 9.97 -5.43
C LEU A 57 -12.01 10.17 -6.94
N GLU A 58 -11.41 9.23 -7.67
CA GLU A 58 -11.32 9.23 -9.12
C GLU A 58 -12.72 9.17 -9.74
N ARG A 59 -13.61 8.29 -9.27
CA ARG A 59 -15.01 8.24 -9.72
C ARG A 59 -15.77 9.55 -9.50
N ARG A 60 -15.43 10.31 -8.46
CA ARG A 60 -16.05 11.60 -8.13
C ARG A 60 -15.47 12.76 -8.94
N LEU A 61 -14.17 12.76 -9.22
CA LEU A 61 -13.46 13.86 -9.90
C LEU A 61 -13.30 13.65 -11.41
N VAL A 62 -13.28 12.40 -11.87
CA VAL A 62 -13.02 12.03 -13.27
C VAL A 62 -14.12 11.08 -13.75
N PRO A 63 -15.13 11.59 -14.46
CA PRO A 63 -16.11 10.72 -15.07
C PRO A 63 -15.50 10.02 -16.32
N PRO A 64 -15.94 8.80 -16.67
CA PRO A 64 -15.13 7.80 -17.41
C PRO A 64 -14.93 8.04 -18.92
N HIS A 65 -15.30 9.21 -19.45
CA HIS A 65 -15.65 9.39 -20.86
C HIS A 65 -14.49 9.59 -21.87
N LEU A 66 -13.23 9.28 -21.52
CA LEU A 66 -12.09 9.48 -22.44
C LEU A 66 -11.23 8.24 -22.69
N ARG A 67 -11.71 7.02 -22.42
CA ARG A 67 -10.87 5.81 -22.46
C ARG A 67 -10.88 5.02 -23.79
N GLN A 68 -11.49 5.52 -24.89
CA GLN A 68 -11.72 4.66 -26.07
C GLN A 68 -11.64 5.33 -27.46
N GLN A 69 -10.75 6.30 -27.72
CA GLN A 69 -10.61 6.83 -29.10
C GLN A 69 -9.19 6.92 -29.67
N ASN A 70 -8.22 6.09 -29.23
CA ASN A 70 -6.91 6.11 -29.88
C ASN A 70 -6.19 4.75 -30.03
N TRP A 71 -6.95 3.67 -30.21
CA TRP A 71 -6.41 2.34 -30.54
C TRP A 71 -6.75 1.90 -31.98
N ALA A 72 -6.91 2.85 -32.91
CA ALA A 72 -7.30 2.57 -34.29
C ALA A 72 -6.51 3.34 -35.38
N ASN A 73 -5.33 3.91 -35.05
CA ASN A 73 -4.49 4.62 -36.02
C ASN A 73 -3.07 4.06 -36.01
#